data_AF-A0A6F8XWZ5-F1
#
_entry.id   AF-A0A6F8XWZ5-F1
#
_cell.length_a   1.000
_cell.length_b   1.000
_cell.length_c   1.000
_cell.angle_alpha   90.00
_cell.angle_beta   90.00
_cell.angle_gamma   90.00
#
_symmetry.space_group_name_H-M   'P 1'
#
loop_
_entity.id
_entity.type
_entity.pdbx_description
1 polymer ?
#
loop_
_entity_poly.entity_id
_entity_poly.type
_entity_poly.pdbx_seq_one_letter_code
_entity_poly.pdbx_strand_id
1 'polypeptide(L)'
;MYEIDLAAGSNVRITTPGPCPGVGTFSITLINPSGEPIGRTRGTGCGTMEATQLRESGRYQLRVFDSGGFTGAYELQVDGDQLGLTCQATEVAPNDDGSSPPIALPFTVDFLGQRFSNVWVNNNGNVTFNGPQSAYTPSPFASGGNAIIAAWWADVDTRGAASQPVRYGLGNVDGRQAFCVDFHQVGYFASHDDKLNSFQLYLVDRSDVADGAFDIVLRYRQLLWETGDASGGSNGLGGTSAAVGYANGTGQPGTFHEVTGSRTPGSFLDTAPTALTRTSTNSDEAGIHIFHIRG
;
A
#
# COMPACT_ATOMS: atom_id res chain seq x y z
N MET A 1 8.51 20.06 4.32
CA MET A 1 7.05 19.91 4.52
C MET A 1 6.77 18.44 4.37
N TYR A 2 6.09 17.84 5.33
CA TYR A 2 5.74 16.42 5.34
C TYR A 2 4.22 16.29 5.30
N GLU A 3 3.72 15.20 4.73
CA GLU A 3 2.30 14.87 4.70
C GLU A 3 2.07 13.67 5.62
N ILE A 4 0.98 13.71 6.38
CA ILE A 4 0.60 12.62 7.28
C ILE A 4 -0.90 12.42 7.32
N ASP A 5 -1.34 11.18 7.16
CA ASP A 5 -2.75 10.82 7.30
C ASP A 5 -3.07 10.57 8.78
N LEU A 6 -4.01 11.34 9.31
CA LEU A 6 -4.43 11.28 10.72
C LEU A 6 -5.94 11.10 10.78
N ALA A 7 -6.42 10.42 11.83
CA ALA A 7 -7.84 10.21 12.06
C ALA A 7 -8.44 11.28 12.99
N ALA A 8 -9.73 11.55 12.83
CA ALA A 8 -10.50 12.30 13.82
C ALA A 8 -10.45 11.59 15.18
N GLY A 9 -10.37 12.36 16.26
CA GLY A 9 -10.26 11.86 17.64
C GLY A 9 -8.82 11.56 18.09
N SER A 10 -7.84 11.49 17.17
CA SER A 10 -6.44 11.31 17.53
C SER A 10 -5.88 12.50 18.31
N ASN A 11 -4.87 12.26 19.15
CA ASN A 11 -4.04 13.28 19.78
C ASN A 11 -2.64 13.21 19.17
N VAL A 12 -2.14 14.30 18.61
CA VAL A 12 -0.82 14.38 17.99
C VAL A 12 0.14 15.09 18.92
N ARG A 13 1.35 14.56 19.06
CA ARG A 13 2.47 15.15 19.78
C ARG A 13 3.72 15.07 18.94
N ILE A 14 4.36 16.20 18.65
CA ILE A 14 5.59 16.27 17.88
C ILE A 14 6.67 16.88 18.77
N THR A 15 7.77 16.17 18.95
CA THR A 15 8.87 16.55 19.83
C THR A 15 10.18 16.57 19.03
N THR A 16 11.07 17.47 19.40
CA THR A 16 12.48 17.42 18.97
C THR A 16 13.28 16.59 19.99
N PRO A 17 13.65 15.33 19.70
CA PRO A 17 14.41 14.48 20.63
C PRO A 17 15.89 14.89 20.75
N GLY A 18 16.49 14.67 21.92
CA GLY A 18 17.92 14.86 22.15
C GLY A 18 18.32 16.20 22.79
N PRO A 19 19.64 16.47 22.97
CA PRO A 19 20.11 17.67 23.62
C PRO A 19 19.76 18.91 22.79
N CYS A 20 18.99 19.80 23.39
CA CYS A 20 18.49 21.00 22.75
C CYS A 20 19.63 21.95 22.40
N PRO A 21 19.84 22.29 21.11
CA PRO A 21 20.86 23.25 20.74
C PRO A 21 20.50 24.62 21.32
N GLY A 22 21.45 25.30 21.99
CA GLY A 22 21.21 26.62 22.60
C GLY A 22 21.12 27.77 21.59
N VAL A 23 21.24 27.47 20.30
CA VAL A 23 21.27 28.42 19.18
C VAL A 23 20.42 27.88 18.03
N GLY A 24 19.92 28.78 17.18
CA GLY A 24 19.02 28.44 16.07
C GLY A 24 17.54 28.64 16.42
N THR A 25 16.75 29.02 15.41
CA THR A 25 15.31 29.20 15.52
C THR A 25 14.60 27.99 14.92
N PHE A 26 13.61 27.46 15.63
CA PHE A 26 12.76 26.39 15.12
C PHE A 26 11.29 26.80 15.12
N SER A 27 10.51 26.21 14.22
CA SER A 27 9.05 26.22 14.28
C SER A 27 8.46 24.96 13.67
N ILE A 28 7.42 24.43 14.31
CA ILE A 28 6.62 23.30 13.83
C ILE A 28 5.18 23.78 13.73
N THR A 29 4.51 23.50 12.62
CA THR A 29 3.11 23.80 12.39
C THR A 29 2.42 22.59 11.78
N LEU A 30 1.32 22.15 12.41
CA LEU A 30 0.41 21.16 11.86
C LEU A 30 -0.76 21.87 11.21
N ILE A 31 -1.05 21.52 9.96
CA ILE A 31 -2.10 22.12 9.14
C ILE A 31 -3.08 21.00 8.77
N ASN A 32 -4.36 21.24 8.98
CA ASN A 32 -5.41 20.29 8.68
C ASN A 32 -5.68 20.16 7.16
N PRO A 33 -6.50 19.18 6.74
CA PRO A 33 -6.89 19.01 5.34
C PRO A 33 -7.52 20.27 4.70
N SER A 34 -8.21 21.11 5.49
CA SER A 34 -8.79 22.37 5.00
C SER A 34 -7.78 23.52 4.86
N GLY A 35 -6.50 23.31 5.19
CA GLY A 35 -5.45 24.32 5.10
C GLY A 35 -5.32 25.24 6.32
N GLU A 36 -6.04 24.97 7.40
CA GLU A 36 -6.00 25.69 8.67
C GLU A 36 -4.88 25.14 9.59
N PRO A 37 -4.02 26.01 10.14
CA PRO A 37 -3.05 25.61 11.17
C PRO A 37 -3.77 25.25 12.49
N ILE A 38 -3.66 24.00 12.93
CA ILE A 38 -4.33 23.49 14.14
C ILE A 38 -3.38 23.18 15.31
N GLY A 39 -2.07 23.26 15.09
CA GLY A 39 -1.06 23.08 16.14
C GLY A 39 0.23 23.81 15.78
N ARG A 40 0.85 24.48 16.75
CA ARG A 40 2.08 25.25 16.50
C ARG A 40 2.98 25.33 17.72
N THR A 41 4.28 25.18 17.51
CA THR A 41 5.33 25.53 18.48
C THR A 41 6.47 26.27 17.79
N ARG A 42 7.18 27.13 18.51
CA ARG A 42 8.34 27.89 18.01
C ARG A 42 9.25 28.32 19.14
N GLY A 43 10.54 28.49 18.86
CA GLY A 43 11.49 28.99 19.86
C GLY A 43 12.94 28.89 19.42
N THR A 44 13.83 28.90 20.41
CA THR A 44 15.26 28.61 20.23
C THR A 44 15.56 27.18 20.68
N GLY A 45 16.25 26.42 19.85
CA GLY A 45 16.63 25.04 20.17
C GLY A 45 15.56 24.01 19.86
N CYS A 46 14.83 23.55 20.87
CA CYS A 46 13.96 22.38 20.83
C CYS A 46 12.57 22.71 21.42
N GLY A 47 11.56 21.89 21.14
CA GLY A 47 10.25 22.01 21.77
C GLY A 47 9.27 20.91 21.38
N THR A 48 8.08 21.00 21.96
CA THR A 48 6.97 20.08 21.71
C THR A 48 5.77 20.84 21.15
N MET A 49 5.08 20.24 20.19
CA MET A 49 3.78 20.66 19.67
C MET A 49 2.76 19.58 20.00
N GLU A 50 1.61 19.96 20.52
CA GLU A 50 0.50 19.04 20.79
C GLU A 50 -0.78 19.54 20.13
N ALA A 51 -1.55 18.63 19.56
CA ALA A 51 -2.88 18.87 19.02
C ALA A 51 -3.78 17.69 19.43
N THR A 52 -4.71 17.92 20.34
CA THR A 52 -5.58 16.86 20.88
C THR A 52 -6.93 16.85 20.19
N GLN A 53 -7.55 15.67 20.09
CA GLN A 53 -8.90 15.49 19.57
C GLN A 53 -9.08 16.13 18.19
N LEU A 54 -8.30 15.65 17.22
CA LEU A 54 -8.41 16.11 15.83
C LEU A 54 -9.86 16.03 15.36
N ARG A 55 -10.33 17.08 14.68
CA ARG A 55 -11.76 17.21 14.32
C ARG A 55 -12.15 16.45 13.06
N GLU A 56 -11.19 16.19 12.18
CA GLU A 56 -11.41 15.57 10.89
C GLU A 56 -10.31 14.56 10.57
N SER A 57 -10.68 13.49 9.87
CA SER A 57 -9.73 12.56 9.28
C SER A 57 -9.23 13.11 7.94
N GLY A 58 -7.99 12.81 7.58
CA GLY A 58 -7.45 13.14 6.26
C GLY A 58 -5.96 13.44 6.28
N ARG A 59 -5.48 14.05 5.20
CA ARG A 59 -4.08 14.38 5.01
C ARG A 59 -3.73 15.73 5.64
N TYR A 60 -2.93 15.70 6.68
CA TYR A 60 -2.39 16.88 7.36
C TYR A 60 -1.03 17.26 6.79
N GLN A 61 -0.70 18.55 6.75
CA GLN A 61 0.63 19.03 6.42
C GLN A 61 1.40 19.38 7.69
N LEU A 62 2.58 18.80 7.83
CA LEU A 62 3.55 19.15 8.85
C LEU A 62 4.62 20.07 8.24
N ARG A 63 4.60 21.35 8.67
CA ARG A 63 5.63 22.33 8.31
C ARG A 63 6.63 22.44 9.44
N VAL A 64 7.88 22.14 9.12
CA VAL A 64 9.02 22.27 10.01
C VAL A 64 9.98 23.28 9.40
N PHE A 65 10.41 24.24 10.20
CA PHE A 65 11.47 25.18 9.87
C PHE A 65 12.50 25.14 10.99
N ASP A 66 13.77 24.96 10.64
CA ASP A 66 14.92 25.06 11.55
C ASP A 66 16.02 25.84 10.81
N SER A 67 16.50 26.92 11.42
CA SER A 67 17.55 27.78 10.85
C SER A 67 18.96 27.21 11.00
N GLY A 68 19.10 25.98 11.51
CA GLY A 68 20.37 25.29 11.68
C GLY A 68 20.81 25.31 13.15
N GLY A 69 20.70 24.15 13.77
CA GLY A 69 21.10 23.89 15.16
C GLY A 69 20.77 22.46 15.58
N PHE A 70 19.66 21.91 15.07
CA PHE A 70 19.23 20.54 15.37
C PHE A 70 19.74 19.56 14.31
N THR A 71 20.41 18.48 14.74
CA THR A 71 20.91 17.41 13.85
C THR A 71 20.15 16.09 14.02
N GLY A 72 19.10 16.07 14.85
CA GLY A 72 18.26 14.89 15.10
C GLY A 72 17.05 14.81 14.18
N ALA A 73 16.40 13.64 14.13
CA ALA A 73 15.08 13.49 13.53
C ALA A 73 14.00 14.01 14.49
N TYR A 74 12.90 14.57 13.99
CA TYR A 74 11.73 14.93 14.82
C TYR A 74 10.97 13.65 15.20
N GLU A 75 10.53 13.54 16.44
CA GLU A 75 9.73 12.43 16.94
C GLU A 75 8.25 12.81 16.89
N LEU A 76 7.44 11.96 16.26
CA LEU A 76 6.00 12.11 16.19
C LEU A 76 5.36 10.96 16.99
N GLN A 77 4.55 11.33 17.97
CA GLN A 77 3.69 10.44 18.75
C GLN A 77 2.23 10.79 18.45
N VAL A 78 1.36 9.79 18.33
CA VAL A 78 -0.08 9.97 18.13
C VAL A 78 -0.83 9.08 19.11
N ASP A 79 -1.42 9.65 20.15
CA ASP A 79 -2.14 8.90 21.18
C ASP A 79 -3.65 8.84 20.86
N GLY A 80 -4.24 7.65 20.99
CA GLY A 80 -5.61 7.31 20.59
C GLY A 80 -5.60 6.49 19.29
N ASP A 81 -5.74 5.16 19.41
CA ASP A 81 -5.83 4.09 18.40
C ASP A 81 -5.03 4.15 17.08
N GLN A 82 -4.36 5.23 16.69
CA GLN A 82 -3.87 5.44 15.33
C GLN A 82 -2.58 6.28 15.30
N LEU A 83 -1.47 5.70 15.78
CA LEU A 83 -0.15 6.02 15.27
C LEU A 83 0.00 5.37 13.89
N GLY A 84 -0.07 6.19 12.84
CA GLY A 84 0.40 5.84 11.50
C GLY A 84 -0.45 4.79 10.76
N LEU A 85 -1.56 5.22 10.15
CA LEU A 85 -2.07 4.58 8.94
C LEU A 85 -1.12 4.90 7.76
N THR A 86 0.16 4.58 7.91
CA THR A 86 1.10 4.65 6.82
C THR A 86 1.19 3.26 6.22
N CYS A 87 0.70 3.13 4.99
CA CYS A 87 0.95 1.96 4.15
C CYS A 87 2.45 1.63 4.01
N GLN A 88 3.33 2.54 4.43
CA GLN A 88 4.78 2.46 4.37
C GLN A 88 5.46 2.02 5.68
N ALA A 89 4.71 1.54 6.67
CA ALA A 89 5.22 1.31 8.03
C ALA A 89 6.30 0.22 8.09
N THR A 90 6.12 -0.83 7.29
CA THR A 90 7.02 -1.98 7.25
C THR A 90 7.41 -2.27 5.81
N GLU A 91 8.60 -2.80 5.59
CA GLU A 91 9.06 -3.24 4.27
C GLU A 91 9.30 -4.74 4.23
N VAL A 92 9.03 -5.34 3.07
CA VAL A 92 9.64 -6.60 2.69
C VAL A 92 11.03 -6.25 2.17
N ALA A 93 12.07 -6.79 2.81
CA ALA A 93 13.46 -6.50 2.42
C ALA A 93 13.67 -6.76 0.92
N PRO A 94 14.46 -5.95 0.20
CA PRO A 94 14.72 -6.13 -1.24
C PRO A 94 15.05 -7.57 -1.62
N ASN A 95 14.30 -8.14 -2.56
CA ASN A 95 14.34 -9.55 -2.92
C ASN A 95 13.71 -9.81 -4.30
N ASP A 96 13.63 -11.10 -4.64
CA ASP A 96 13.05 -11.64 -5.87
C ASP A 96 11.67 -12.27 -5.58
N ASP A 97 11.65 -13.45 -4.96
CA ASP A 97 10.44 -14.26 -4.76
C ASP A 97 9.96 -14.34 -3.30
N GLY A 98 10.47 -13.45 -2.46
CA GLY A 98 10.24 -13.43 -1.03
C GLY A 98 8.85 -12.94 -0.64
N SER A 99 8.44 -13.37 0.56
CA SER A 99 7.27 -12.86 1.25
C SER A 99 7.64 -12.35 2.64
N SER A 100 6.78 -11.51 3.20
CA SER A 100 6.80 -11.20 4.62
C SER A 100 6.56 -12.45 5.48
N PRO A 101 6.87 -12.42 6.79
CA PRO A 101 6.23 -13.29 7.78
C PRO A 101 4.68 -13.11 7.79
N PRO A 102 3.92 -13.97 8.48
CA PRO A 102 2.50 -13.73 8.71
C PRO A 102 2.26 -12.38 9.41
N ILE A 103 1.30 -11.62 8.90
CA ILE A 103 0.89 -10.32 9.44
C ILE A 103 -0.55 -10.46 9.93
N ALA A 104 -0.79 -10.08 11.19
CA ALA A 104 -2.15 -10.01 11.72
C ALA A 104 -2.92 -8.87 11.03
N LEU A 105 -4.12 -9.17 10.53
CA LEU A 105 -5.00 -8.17 9.94
C LEU A 105 -5.69 -7.35 11.06
N PRO A 106 -6.00 -6.07 10.80
CA PRO A 106 -6.71 -5.22 11.76
C PRO A 106 -8.18 -5.63 11.96
N PHE A 107 -8.73 -6.47 11.07
CA PHE A 107 -10.05 -7.06 11.15
C PHE A 107 -10.02 -8.47 10.50
N THR A 108 -10.99 -9.31 10.84
CA THR A 108 -11.14 -10.63 10.21
C THR A 108 -11.87 -10.46 8.89
N VAL A 109 -11.38 -11.09 7.83
CA VAL A 109 -12.03 -11.11 6.52
C VAL A 109 -12.72 -12.45 6.29
N ASP A 110 -13.92 -12.41 5.71
CA ASP A 110 -14.63 -13.56 5.15
C ASP A 110 -14.44 -13.53 3.63
N PHE A 111 -13.44 -14.28 3.16
CA PHE A 111 -13.03 -14.30 1.77
C PHE A 111 -13.69 -15.46 1.04
N LEU A 112 -14.93 -15.22 0.59
CA LEU A 112 -15.77 -16.17 -0.16
C LEU A 112 -15.95 -17.49 0.61
N GLY A 113 -16.45 -17.39 1.84
CA GLY A 113 -16.76 -18.49 2.74
C GLY A 113 -15.58 -19.00 3.59
N GLN A 114 -14.42 -18.34 3.54
CA GLN A 114 -13.25 -18.70 4.33
C GLN A 114 -12.79 -17.52 5.17
N ARG A 115 -12.62 -17.74 6.48
CA ARG A 115 -12.24 -16.67 7.41
C ARG A 115 -10.75 -16.62 7.67
N PHE A 116 -10.18 -15.42 7.53
CA PHE A 116 -8.77 -15.17 7.74
C PHE A 116 -8.55 -13.96 8.64
N SER A 117 -7.61 -14.08 9.56
CA SER A 117 -7.13 -13.00 10.43
C SER A 117 -5.66 -12.68 10.21
N ASN A 118 -5.03 -13.34 9.22
CA ASN A 118 -3.63 -13.13 8.86
C ASN A 118 -3.48 -13.02 7.35
N VAL A 119 -2.43 -12.31 6.93
CA VAL A 119 -2.06 -12.11 5.54
C VAL A 119 -0.54 -12.17 5.38
N TRP A 120 -0.07 -12.59 4.21
CA TRP A 120 1.33 -12.50 3.79
C TRP A 120 1.41 -11.52 2.63
N VAL A 121 2.35 -10.58 2.70
CA VAL A 121 2.69 -9.71 1.58
C VAL A 121 3.76 -10.39 0.74
N ASN A 122 3.54 -10.49 -0.55
CA ASN A 122 4.44 -11.15 -1.47
C ASN A 122 5.06 -10.14 -2.45
N ASN A 123 6.37 -10.25 -2.69
CA ASN A 123 7.13 -9.35 -3.55
C ASN A 123 6.55 -9.29 -4.97
N ASN A 124 6.04 -10.43 -5.47
CA ASN A 124 5.45 -10.60 -6.80
C ASN A 124 4.01 -10.05 -6.89
N GLY A 125 3.74 -8.89 -6.29
CA GLY A 125 2.54 -8.08 -6.54
C GLY A 125 1.22 -8.63 -6.00
N ASN A 126 1.26 -9.47 -4.97
CA ASN A 126 0.07 -10.11 -4.40
C ASN A 126 0.13 -10.23 -2.87
N VAL A 127 -1.02 -10.56 -2.28
CA VAL A 127 -1.13 -11.01 -0.89
C VAL A 127 -1.82 -12.37 -0.83
N THR A 128 -1.45 -13.18 0.16
CA THR A 128 -2.04 -14.50 0.39
C THR A 128 -2.48 -14.68 1.85
N PHE A 129 -3.38 -15.63 2.11
CA PHE A 129 -4.01 -15.78 3.43
C PHE A 129 -3.73 -17.11 4.15
N ASN A 130 -3.17 -18.09 3.44
CA ASN A 130 -2.92 -19.44 3.96
C ASN A 130 -1.43 -19.86 3.93
N GLY A 131 -0.54 -18.93 3.57
CA GLY A 131 0.90 -19.14 3.53
C GLY A 131 1.58 -18.27 2.48
N PRO A 132 2.93 -18.19 2.46
CA PRO A 132 3.67 -17.44 1.45
C PRO A 132 3.47 -18.03 0.04
N GLN A 133 3.70 -17.22 -0.98
CA GLN A 133 3.69 -17.63 -2.39
C GLN A 133 5.12 -17.62 -2.94
N SER A 134 5.55 -18.69 -3.60
CA SER A 134 6.88 -18.75 -4.23
C SER A 134 6.84 -18.70 -5.75
N ALA A 135 5.65 -18.79 -6.37
CA ALA A 135 5.51 -18.70 -7.80
C ALA A 135 5.52 -17.24 -8.27
N TYR A 136 6.40 -16.93 -9.22
CA TYR A 136 6.55 -15.63 -9.89
C TYR A 136 5.79 -15.54 -11.22
N THR A 137 5.70 -16.66 -11.95
CA THR A 137 4.87 -16.75 -13.15
C THR A 137 3.42 -17.03 -12.76
N PRO A 138 2.45 -16.17 -13.11
CA PRO A 138 1.07 -16.36 -12.70
C PRO A 138 0.39 -17.53 -13.41
N SER A 139 -0.43 -18.27 -12.68
CA SER A 139 -1.32 -19.31 -13.19
C SER A 139 -2.80 -18.88 -13.10
N PRO A 140 -3.74 -19.55 -13.80
CA PRO A 140 -5.18 -19.32 -13.62
C PRO A 140 -5.62 -19.39 -12.17
N PHE A 141 -6.38 -18.40 -11.71
CA PHE A 141 -6.97 -18.41 -10.37
C PHE A 141 -7.92 -19.60 -10.13
N ALA A 142 -8.52 -20.10 -11.22
CA ALA A 142 -9.35 -21.31 -11.22
C ALA A 142 -8.58 -22.60 -10.88
N SER A 143 -7.26 -22.60 -10.93
CA SER A 143 -6.43 -23.78 -10.61
C SER A 143 -6.39 -24.09 -9.12
N GLY A 144 -6.88 -23.19 -8.25
CA GLY A 144 -6.79 -23.31 -6.79
C GLY A 144 -5.39 -23.07 -6.25
N GLY A 145 -5.16 -23.41 -4.97
CA GLY A 145 -3.89 -23.22 -4.27
C GLY A 145 -4.03 -22.24 -3.11
N ASN A 146 -3.21 -21.19 -3.09
CA ASN A 146 -3.29 -20.16 -2.06
C ASN A 146 -4.57 -19.33 -2.23
N ALA A 147 -5.21 -18.98 -1.12
CA ALA A 147 -6.15 -17.88 -1.11
C ALA A 147 -5.33 -16.61 -1.36
N ILE A 148 -5.62 -15.90 -2.45
CA ILE A 148 -4.76 -14.87 -3.04
C ILE A 148 -5.60 -13.67 -3.51
N ILE A 149 -5.04 -12.47 -3.34
CA ILE A 149 -5.48 -11.27 -4.03
C ILE A 149 -4.25 -10.69 -4.73
N ALA A 150 -4.32 -10.59 -6.05
CA ALA A 150 -3.25 -10.11 -6.90
C ALA A 150 -3.58 -8.73 -7.45
N ALA A 151 -2.80 -7.73 -7.03
CA ALA A 151 -2.82 -6.42 -7.67
C ALA A 151 -2.04 -6.45 -8.99
N TRP A 152 -0.96 -7.22 -9.05
CA TRP A 152 -0.11 -7.39 -10.21
C TRP A 152 0.77 -8.65 -10.06
N TRP A 153 0.18 -9.85 -10.18
CA TRP A 153 0.98 -11.07 -10.00
C TRP A 153 1.89 -11.30 -11.21
N ALA A 154 3.16 -10.94 -11.05
CA ALA A 154 4.24 -11.09 -12.00
C ALA A 154 5.59 -11.12 -11.26
N ASP A 155 6.65 -11.41 -12.00
CA ASP A 155 8.03 -11.59 -11.54
C ASP A 155 8.70 -10.24 -11.20
N VAL A 156 8.32 -9.68 -10.05
CA VAL A 156 8.79 -8.40 -9.52
C VAL A 156 10.18 -8.60 -8.93
N ASP A 157 11.11 -7.68 -9.21
CA ASP A 157 12.44 -7.72 -8.59
C ASP A 157 12.79 -6.38 -7.94
N THR A 158 12.98 -6.40 -6.63
CA THR A 158 13.29 -5.21 -5.82
C THR A 158 14.78 -5.03 -5.56
N ARG A 159 15.65 -5.83 -6.19
CA ARG A 159 17.13 -5.74 -6.05
C ARG A 159 17.77 -4.68 -6.95
N GLY A 160 17.10 -4.28 -8.03
CA GLY A 160 17.57 -3.22 -8.94
C GLY A 160 17.76 -1.89 -8.20
N ALA A 161 18.75 -1.08 -8.59
CA ALA A 161 19.17 0.10 -7.82
C ALA A 161 18.09 1.19 -7.75
N ALA A 162 17.28 1.35 -8.80
CA ALA A 162 16.13 2.26 -8.79
C ALA A 162 14.83 1.60 -8.30
N SER A 163 14.80 0.27 -8.20
CA SER A 163 13.64 -0.49 -7.71
C SER A 163 13.49 -0.30 -6.20
N GLN A 164 12.30 0.10 -5.73
CA GLN A 164 12.07 0.25 -4.28
C GLN A 164 11.52 -1.04 -3.67
N PRO A 165 11.80 -1.30 -2.37
CA PRO A 165 11.19 -2.42 -1.67
C PRO A 165 9.67 -2.28 -1.57
N VAL A 166 8.98 -3.41 -1.52
CA VAL A 166 7.55 -3.47 -1.23
C VAL A 166 7.30 -3.07 0.21
N ARG A 167 6.31 -2.20 0.43
CA ARG A 167 5.96 -1.71 1.77
C ARG A 167 4.51 -1.99 2.11
N TYR A 168 4.22 -2.15 3.39
CA TYR A 168 2.88 -2.42 3.87
C TYR A 168 2.66 -1.85 5.26
N GLY A 169 1.39 -1.76 5.65
CA GLY A 169 0.99 -1.28 6.96
C GLY A 169 -0.52 -1.14 7.06
N LEU A 170 -0.94 -0.30 7.98
CA LEU A 170 -2.33 0.11 8.07
C LEU A 170 -2.59 1.29 7.14
N GLY A 171 -3.81 1.40 6.63
CA GLY A 171 -4.27 2.48 5.75
C GLY A 171 -5.66 2.97 6.13
N ASN A 172 -6.07 4.06 5.49
CA ASN A 172 -7.45 4.56 5.51
C ASN A 172 -7.96 4.70 4.08
N VAL A 173 -9.18 4.24 3.82
CA VAL A 173 -9.89 4.53 2.57
C VAL A 173 -11.26 5.08 2.94
N ASP A 174 -11.52 6.35 2.59
CA ASP A 174 -12.80 7.04 2.82
C ASP A 174 -13.32 6.94 4.26
N GLY A 175 -12.43 7.13 5.23
CA GLY A 175 -12.75 7.08 6.67
C GLY A 175 -12.75 5.67 7.26
N ARG A 176 -12.50 4.62 6.47
CA ARG A 176 -12.52 3.22 6.91
C ARG A 176 -11.12 2.68 7.13
N GLN A 177 -10.97 1.87 8.17
CA GLN A 177 -9.74 1.17 8.46
C GLN A 177 -9.42 0.19 7.32
N ALA A 178 -8.15 0.15 6.93
CA ALA A 178 -7.67 -0.74 5.91
C ALA A 178 -6.32 -1.36 6.29
N PHE A 179 -6.04 -2.53 5.74
CA PHE A 179 -4.67 -3.00 5.53
C PHE A 179 -4.21 -2.55 4.14
N CYS A 180 -2.95 -2.13 4.00
CA CYS A 180 -2.43 -1.59 2.75
C CYS A 180 -1.07 -2.20 2.38
N VAL A 181 -0.85 -2.39 1.08
CA VAL A 181 0.42 -2.75 0.46
C VAL A 181 0.71 -1.78 -0.69
N ASP A 182 1.92 -1.25 -0.74
CA ASP A 182 2.41 -0.34 -1.76
C ASP A 182 3.60 -0.94 -2.49
N PHE A 183 3.45 -1.06 -3.80
CA PHE A 183 4.48 -1.45 -4.74
C PHE A 183 4.88 -0.18 -5.48
N HIS A 184 5.66 0.68 -4.82
CA HIS A 184 6.10 1.93 -5.41
C HIS A 184 7.36 1.73 -6.25
N GLN A 185 7.34 2.14 -7.51
CA GLN A 185 8.51 2.08 -8.40
C GLN A 185 9.25 0.73 -8.33
N VAL A 186 8.52 -0.37 -8.52
CA VAL A 186 9.10 -1.72 -8.52
C VAL A 186 9.51 -2.12 -9.95
N GLY A 187 10.72 -2.67 -10.06
CA GLY A 187 11.29 -3.26 -11.27
C GLY A 187 10.85 -4.71 -11.47
N TYR A 188 11.49 -5.38 -12.43
CA TYR A 188 11.15 -6.73 -12.86
C TYR A 188 12.39 -7.61 -12.99
N PHE A 189 12.21 -8.92 -12.84
CA PHE A 189 13.31 -9.87 -12.97
C PHE A 189 13.96 -9.80 -14.36
N ALA A 190 15.29 -9.79 -14.50
CA ALA A 190 16.34 -10.06 -13.51
C ALA A 190 17.08 -8.79 -13.03
N SER A 191 16.49 -8.08 -12.07
CA SER A 191 16.97 -6.81 -11.51
C SER A 191 16.96 -5.65 -12.50
N HIS A 192 16.06 -5.71 -13.47
CA HIS A 192 15.82 -4.61 -14.39
C HIS A 192 15.06 -3.49 -13.69
N ASP A 193 15.56 -2.28 -13.83
CA ASP A 193 15.00 -1.06 -13.26
C ASP A 193 14.86 0.07 -14.30
N ASP A 194 14.96 -0.27 -15.59
CA ASP A 194 14.72 0.64 -16.72
C ASP A 194 13.22 0.97 -16.91
N LYS A 195 12.34 0.13 -16.36
CA LYS A 195 10.89 0.35 -16.28
C LYS A 195 10.43 0.01 -14.87
N LEU A 196 9.62 0.90 -14.30
CA LEU A 196 9.15 0.78 -12.93
C LEU A 196 7.63 0.89 -12.90
N ASN A 197 6.98 -0.04 -12.21
CA ASN A 197 5.53 -0.03 -11.98
C ASN A 197 5.22 0.64 -10.64
N SER A 198 4.02 1.22 -10.50
CA SER A 198 3.52 1.76 -9.24
C SER A 198 2.05 1.46 -9.06
N PHE A 199 1.74 0.65 -8.05
CA PHE A 199 0.39 0.22 -7.73
C PHE A 199 0.24 -0.11 -6.24
N GLN A 200 -1.00 -0.12 -5.76
CA GLN A 200 -1.35 -0.37 -4.37
C GLN A 200 -2.51 -1.34 -4.25
N LEU A 201 -2.55 -2.04 -3.12
CA LEU A 201 -3.62 -2.93 -2.70
C LEU A 201 -4.08 -2.51 -1.31
N TYR A 202 -5.38 -2.33 -1.14
CA TYR A 202 -6.00 -2.14 0.17
C TYR A 202 -7.05 -3.22 0.40
N LEU A 203 -7.09 -3.72 1.64
CA LEU A 203 -8.23 -4.46 2.18
C LEU A 203 -8.94 -3.50 3.12
N VAL A 204 -10.17 -3.12 2.80
CA VAL A 204 -10.91 -2.08 3.53
C VAL A 204 -12.06 -2.71 4.31
N ASP A 205 -12.14 -2.43 5.61
CA ASP A 205 -13.18 -2.99 6.48
C ASP A 205 -14.58 -2.57 6.02
N ARG A 206 -15.45 -3.57 5.85
CA ARG A 206 -16.88 -3.42 5.56
C ARG A 206 -17.75 -4.21 6.54
N SER A 207 -17.28 -4.37 7.77
CA SER A 207 -18.06 -4.96 8.88
C SER A 207 -19.42 -4.26 9.09
N ASP A 208 -19.59 -3.03 8.60
CA ASP A 208 -20.85 -2.30 8.58
C ASP A 208 -21.94 -2.90 7.69
N VAL A 209 -21.59 -3.72 6.68
CA VAL A 209 -22.57 -4.34 5.77
C VAL A 209 -22.78 -5.83 6.01
N ALA A 210 -21.74 -6.56 6.43
CA ALA A 210 -21.85 -7.96 6.86
C ALA A 210 -20.61 -8.35 7.69
N ASP A 211 -20.76 -9.34 8.57
CA ASP A 211 -19.65 -9.88 9.35
C ASP A 211 -18.54 -10.41 8.44
N GLY A 212 -17.32 -9.90 8.60
CA GLY A 212 -16.16 -10.25 7.78
C GLY A 212 -16.17 -9.68 6.35
N ALA A 213 -17.16 -8.87 5.96
CA ALA A 213 -17.13 -8.23 4.65
C ALA A 213 -15.99 -7.21 4.55
N PHE A 214 -15.41 -7.12 3.35
CA PHE A 214 -14.37 -6.15 3.04
C PHE A 214 -14.39 -5.77 1.57
N ASP A 215 -13.78 -4.64 1.24
CA ASP A 215 -13.51 -4.25 -0.14
C ASP A 215 -12.03 -4.48 -0.47
N ILE A 216 -11.78 -5.02 -1.66
CA ILE A 216 -10.45 -5.01 -2.27
C ILE A 216 -10.38 -3.74 -3.11
N VAL A 217 -9.47 -2.84 -2.77
CA VAL A 217 -9.24 -1.62 -3.56
C VAL A 217 -7.84 -1.69 -4.17
N LEU A 218 -7.79 -1.75 -5.49
CA LEU A 218 -6.54 -1.72 -6.25
C LEU A 218 -6.39 -0.33 -6.86
N ARG A 219 -5.22 0.29 -6.70
CA ARG A 219 -4.92 1.61 -7.26
C ARG A 219 -3.69 1.52 -8.14
N TYR A 220 -3.80 1.98 -9.38
CA TYR A 220 -2.71 1.94 -10.36
C TYR A 220 -2.33 3.36 -10.75
N ARG A 221 -1.03 3.66 -10.65
CA ARG A 221 -0.47 4.96 -11.05
C ARG A 221 0.37 4.86 -12.32
N GLN A 222 1.07 3.74 -12.50
CA GLN A 222 2.02 3.57 -13.60
C GLN A 222 2.27 2.07 -13.85
N LEU A 223 2.13 1.63 -15.09
CA LEU A 223 2.34 0.24 -15.52
C LEU A 223 3.11 0.22 -16.85
N LEU A 224 4.44 0.08 -16.75
CA LEU A 224 5.38 0.11 -17.87
C LEU A 224 5.92 -1.27 -18.26
N TRP A 225 5.85 -2.25 -17.37
CA TRP A 225 6.28 -3.63 -17.60
C TRP A 225 5.22 -4.62 -17.11
N GLU A 226 5.18 -5.83 -17.66
CA GLU A 226 4.16 -6.85 -17.39
C GLU A 226 4.68 -8.27 -17.17
N THR A 227 5.96 -8.51 -17.35
CA THR A 227 6.57 -9.84 -17.18
C THR A 227 8.05 -9.72 -16.87
N GLY A 228 8.63 -10.72 -16.20
CA GLY A 228 10.08 -10.86 -16.02
C GLY A 228 10.69 -11.83 -17.03
N ASP A 229 12.02 -11.82 -17.13
CA ASP A 229 12.77 -12.64 -18.08
C ASP A 229 12.49 -14.15 -17.91
N ALA A 230 12.38 -14.63 -16.66
CA ALA A 230 12.11 -16.04 -16.35
C ALA A 230 10.66 -16.47 -16.68
N SER A 231 9.75 -15.51 -16.86
CA SER A 231 8.37 -15.74 -17.30
C SER A 231 8.21 -15.66 -18.84
N GLY A 232 9.33 -15.67 -19.56
CA GLY A 232 9.39 -15.60 -21.02
C GLY A 232 9.32 -14.17 -21.57
N GLY A 233 9.52 -13.18 -20.71
CA GLY A 233 9.55 -11.77 -21.07
C GLY A 233 10.83 -11.33 -21.78
N SER A 234 10.74 -10.19 -22.46
CA SER A 234 11.91 -9.46 -22.96
C SER A 234 11.70 -7.96 -22.77
N ASN A 235 12.66 -7.29 -22.13
CA ASN A 235 12.57 -5.86 -21.77
C ASN A 235 11.29 -5.53 -20.98
N GLY A 236 10.83 -6.46 -20.14
CA GLY A 236 9.64 -6.30 -19.30
C GLY A 236 8.31 -6.58 -20.00
N LEU A 237 8.31 -7.07 -21.26
CA LEU A 237 7.12 -7.22 -22.11
C LEU A 237 6.98 -8.63 -22.68
N GLY A 238 5.75 -9.06 -22.98
CA GLY A 238 5.47 -10.36 -23.59
C GLY A 238 5.33 -11.50 -22.59
N GLY A 239 5.77 -12.70 -22.99
CA GLY A 239 5.78 -13.90 -22.13
C GLY A 239 4.42 -14.26 -21.55
N THR A 240 4.45 -14.83 -20.34
CA THR A 240 3.27 -14.89 -19.47
C THR A 240 3.20 -13.60 -18.67
N SER A 241 2.27 -12.73 -19.05
CA SER A 241 2.11 -11.41 -18.43
C SER A 241 1.39 -11.47 -17.08
N ALA A 242 1.36 -10.34 -16.38
CA ALA A 242 0.76 -10.21 -15.06
C ALA A 242 -0.70 -10.70 -15.00
N ALA A 243 -1.08 -11.30 -13.87
CA ALA A 243 -2.46 -11.59 -13.53
C ALA A 243 -3.01 -10.65 -12.45
N VAL A 244 -4.26 -10.20 -12.62
CA VAL A 244 -4.95 -9.34 -11.67
C VAL A 244 -6.29 -9.98 -11.32
N GLY A 245 -6.60 -10.04 -10.03
CA GLY A 245 -7.80 -10.70 -9.56
C GLY A 245 -7.65 -11.29 -8.17
N TYR A 246 -8.50 -12.25 -7.84
CA TYR A 246 -8.53 -12.86 -6.52
C TYR A 246 -9.11 -14.28 -6.56
N ALA A 247 -8.74 -15.10 -5.58
CA ALA A 247 -9.31 -16.43 -5.37
C ALA A 247 -9.23 -16.85 -3.90
N ASN A 248 -10.20 -17.61 -3.41
CA ASN A 248 -10.13 -18.20 -2.07
C ASN A 248 -9.30 -19.51 -2.01
N GLY A 249 -8.63 -19.88 -3.11
CA GLY A 249 -7.76 -21.06 -3.20
C GLY A 249 -8.45 -22.39 -3.50
N THR A 250 -9.79 -22.45 -3.57
CA THR A 250 -10.50 -23.72 -3.82
C THR A 250 -10.60 -24.13 -5.29
N GLY A 251 -10.47 -23.17 -6.22
CA GLY A 251 -10.66 -23.38 -7.66
C GLY A 251 -12.12 -23.66 -8.08
N GLN A 252 -13.08 -23.58 -7.16
CA GLN A 252 -14.49 -23.83 -7.46
C GLN A 252 -15.13 -22.63 -8.18
N PRO A 253 -16.12 -22.86 -9.07
CA PRO A 253 -16.86 -21.75 -9.68
C PRO A 253 -17.47 -20.82 -8.61
N GLY A 254 -17.31 -19.51 -8.80
CA GLY A 254 -17.80 -18.49 -7.87
C GLY A 254 -16.84 -18.15 -6.72
N THR A 255 -15.70 -18.82 -6.61
CA THR A 255 -14.71 -18.56 -5.56
C THR A 255 -13.46 -17.84 -6.04
N PHE A 256 -13.48 -17.34 -7.27
CA PHE A 256 -12.41 -16.58 -7.88
C PHE A 256 -12.96 -15.56 -8.89
N HIS A 257 -12.16 -14.54 -9.16
CA HIS A 257 -12.37 -13.58 -10.22
C HIS A 257 -11.04 -13.26 -10.88
N GLU A 258 -11.01 -13.27 -12.21
CA GLU A 258 -9.83 -12.90 -13.00
C GLU A 258 -10.22 -11.71 -13.89
N VAL A 259 -9.46 -10.61 -13.77
CA VAL A 259 -9.69 -9.43 -14.60
C VAL A 259 -9.36 -9.78 -16.05
N THR A 260 -10.28 -9.47 -16.96
CA THR A 260 -10.11 -9.70 -18.40
C THR A 260 -8.85 -8.98 -18.89
N GLY A 261 -7.94 -9.73 -19.55
CA GLY A 261 -6.61 -9.24 -19.94
C GLY A 261 -5.47 -9.84 -19.11
N SER A 262 -5.78 -10.51 -17.99
CA SER A 262 -4.77 -11.23 -17.21
C SER A 262 -4.01 -12.25 -18.06
N ARG A 263 -2.68 -12.32 -17.87
CA ARG A 263 -1.75 -13.16 -18.63
C ARG A 263 -1.74 -12.92 -20.15
N THR A 264 -2.31 -11.81 -20.61
CA THR A 264 -2.34 -11.47 -22.03
C THR A 264 -1.44 -10.25 -22.30
N PRO A 265 -0.34 -10.41 -23.06
CA PRO A 265 0.61 -9.34 -23.33
C PRO A 265 -0.02 -8.06 -23.85
N GLY A 266 0.42 -6.94 -23.29
CA GLY A 266 -0.01 -5.59 -23.61
C GLY A 266 -1.38 -5.22 -23.08
N SER A 267 -2.07 -6.03 -22.28
CA SER A 267 -3.45 -5.74 -21.89
C SER A 267 -3.56 -4.63 -20.84
N PHE A 268 -2.66 -4.59 -19.87
CA PHE A 268 -2.80 -3.71 -18.71
C PHE A 268 -1.83 -2.53 -18.67
N LEU A 269 -0.87 -2.49 -19.59
CA LEU A 269 0.15 -1.44 -19.68
C LEU A 269 -0.46 -0.08 -20.00
N ASP A 270 0.20 1.01 -19.58
CA ASP A 270 -0.26 2.39 -19.76
C ASP A 270 -0.47 2.79 -21.24
N THR A 271 0.17 2.07 -22.16
CA THR A 271 0.04 2.27 -23.61
C THR A 271 -1.26 1.69 -24.17
N ALA A 272 -1.92 0.77 -23.47
CA ALA A 272 -3.04 -0.02 -23.97
C ALA A 272 -4.41 0.60 -23.64
N PRO A 273 -5.43 0.49 -24.51
CA PRO A 273 -6.76 1.05 -24.23
C PRO A 273 -7.42 0.43 -22.98
N THR A 274 -7.02 -0.78 -22.61
CA THR A 274 -7.45 -1.53 -21.42
C THR A 274 -6.53 -1.31 -20.21
N ALA A 275 -5.65 -0.30 -20.24
CA ALA A 275 -4.74 0.03 -19.14
C ALA A 275 -5.49 0.17 -17.82
N LEU A 276 -4.99 -0.48 -16.76
CA LEU A 276 -5.59 -0.38 -15.43
C LEU A 276 -5.44 1.02 -14.84
N THR A 277 -4.46 1.82 -15.31
CA THR A 277 -4.30 3.24 -14.95
C THR A 277 -5.34 4.17 -15.58
N ARG A 278 -6.07 3.71 -16.62
CA ARG A 278 -7.04 4.53 -17.38
C ARG A 278 -8.47 4.03 -17.27
N THR A 279 -8.65 2.81 -16.78
CA THR A 279 -9.95 2.20 -16.54
C THR A 279 -10.27 2.23 -15.06
N SER A 280 -11.51 1.88 -14.70
CA SER A 280 -11.93 1.74 -13.33
C SER A 280 -12.97 0.61 -13.21
N THR A 281 -13.11 0.08 -12.00
CA THR A 281 -14.17 -0.89 -11.67
C THR A 281 -14.84 -0.42 -10.38
N ASN A 282 -16.15 -0.20 -10.40
CA ASN A 282 -16.91 0.30 -9.24
C ASN A 282 -16.33 1.59 -8.62
N SER A 283 -15.76 2.46 -9.46
CA SER A 283 -15.17 3.74 -9.07
C SER A 283 -15.32 4.75 -10.22
N ASP A 284 -15.53 6.02 -9.90
CA ASP A 284 -15.55 7.12 -10.86
C ASP A 284 -14.13 7.67 -11.16
N GLU A 285 -13.13 7.20 -10.42
CA GLU A 285 -11.73 7.58 -10.60
C GLU A 285 -10.96 6.51 -11.39
N ALA A 286 -10.38 6.92 -12.53
CA ALA A 286 -9.50 6.07 -13.32
C ALA A 286 -8.28 5.63 -12.51
N GLY A 287 -7.81 4.39 -12.72
CA GLY A 287 -6.75 3.82 -11.90
C GLY A 287 -7.27 3.09 -10.66
N ILE A 288 -8.55 3.25 -10.30
CA ILE A 288 -9.12 2.64 -9.10
C ILE A 288 -10.10 1.52 -9.47
N HIS A 289 -9.81 0.32 -8.96
CA HIS A 289 -10.66 -0.87 -9.14
C HIS A 289 -11.07 -1.43 -7.78
N ILE A 290 -12.38 -1.49 -7.54
CA ILE A 290 -12.96 -1.92 -6.28
C ILE A 290 -13.74 -3.22 -6.48
N PHE A 291 -13.41 -4.25 -5.71
CA PHE A 291 -14.13 -5.51 -5.68
C PHE A 291 -14.74 -5.73 -4.29
N HIS A 292 -16.05 -5.98 -4.27
CA HIS A 292 -16.82 -6.13 -3.05
C HIS A 292 -16.88 -7.60 -2.62
N ILE A 293 -16.34 -7.94 -1.46
CA ILE A 293 -16.42 -9.29 -0.87
C ILE A 293 -17.39 -9.26 0.30
N ARG A 294 -18.41 -10.14 0.27
CA ARG A 294 -19.57 -10.09 1.17
C ARG A 294 -19.90 -11.44 1.82
N GLY A 295 -18.89 -12.31 1.94
CA GLY A 295 -19.04 -13.74 2.27
C GLY A 295 -19.01 -14.62 1.03
#